data_AF-A0A9E2BWH1-F1
#
_entry.id   AF-A0A9E2BWH1-F1
#
_cell.length_a   1.000
_cell.length_b   1.000
_cell.length_c   1.000
_cell.angle_alpha   90.00
_cell.angle_beta   90.00
_cell.angle_gamma   90.00
#
_symmetry.space_group_name_H-M   'P 1'
#
loop_
_entity.id
_entity.type
_entity.pdbx_description
1 polymer ?
#
loop_
_entity_poly.entity_id
_entity_poly.type
_entity_poly.pdbx_seq_one_letter_code
_entity_poly.pdbx_strand_id
1 'polypeptide(L)'
;MVSRTKDKISLSRRDFLKTGTAASLGLMSGALWMPRAALAAANETSRVVIVTDATVLEGSLIRQDVVRVMIDEGLRALTDAATPPDAWMSILPDLAADLAVGIKVNTINGQLASHPETAYPLAASLAEVVVGGSPYPENQITIWDRQDAELLAAGYTLNDTSFGVKCFGTDHAGIGFHPSGFYASGEYQEASRCYTDYSDALINLSVLKNAGTCGMTFSLKNLFGGISNPWDLHDNACDPGIPAANAELFTQFGSRQKLCICDAIFGCISGGPLGAPNLEYKGIVLSQDPVALDIICRQILEDNGCTTGVLATYLATASAPPYNLGNSDLADIEIVEISNPTGIAIRGQTTFPQHISLKSNYPEPFNSSTTIPVYLEKPQQIRLTIHDVQGRRMRTLYDGSMQAGEHRISWDGSVNTGHSAASGRYIVKLQTGKAGISRQVTLLR
;
A
#
# COMPACT_ATOMS: atom_id res chain seq x y z
N MET A 1 3.11 -48.37 -53.61
CA MET A 1 2.36 -47.17 -54.04
C MET A 1 1.25 -46.95 -53.00
N VAL A 2 1.47 -45.92 -52.17
CA VAL A 2 0.56 -45.15 -51.30
C VAL A 2 -0.82 -45.71 -50.94
N SER A 3 -1.09 -45.86 -49.63
CA SER A 3 -2.21 -45.23 -48.89
C SER A 3 -2.58 -46.05 -47.67
N ARG A 4 -2.47 -45.47 -46.46
CA ARG A 4 -3.52 -45.53 -45.43
C ARG A 4 -3.24 -44.56 -44.29
N THR A 5 -4.27 -43.76 -44.06
CA THR A 5 -4.55 -42.70 -43.10
C THR A 5 -4.16 -43.00 -41.65
N LYS A 6 -3.62 -41.98 -40.96
CA LYS A 6 -3.54 -41.86 -39.51
C LYS A 6 -4.85 -41.28 -38.99
N ASP A 7 -5.57 -41.99 -38.13
CA ASP A 7 -6.57 -41.40 -37.25
C ASP A 7 -5.98 -41.24 -35.84
N LYS A 8 -5.93 -39.99 -35.37
CA LYS A 8 -5.64 -39.62 -33.98
C LYS A 8 -6.93 -39.78 -33.18
N ILE A 9 -6.92 -40.62 -32.15
CA ILE A 9 -7.95 -40.60 -31.11
C ILE A 9 -7.52 -39.59 -30.05
N SER A 10 -8.30 -38.52 -29.89
CA SER A 10 -8.18 -37.55 -28.80
C SER A 10 -8.91 -38.08 -27.56
N LEU A 11 -8.21 -38.14 -26.43
CA LEU A 11 -8.83 -38.41 -25.12
C LEU A 11 -9.21 -37.06 -24.48
N SER A 12 -10.48 -36.90 -24.14
CA SER A 12 -10.98 -35.71 -23.43
C SER A 12 -10.98 -35.93 -21.92
N ARG A 13 -10.85 -34.85 -21.14
CA ARG A 13 -10.75 -34.81 -19.67
C ARG A 13 -11.87 -35.54 -18.89
N ARG A 14 -12.91 -36.07 -19.53
CA ARG A 14 -14.02 -36.81 -18.90
C ARG A 14 -13.76 -38.31 -18.67
N ASP A 15 -12.77 -38.91 -19.34
CA ASP A 15 -12.52 -40.36 -19.25
C ASP A 15 -11.63 -40.78 -18.07
N PHE A 16 -11.04 -39.82 -17.35
CA PHE A 16 -10.15 -40.09 -16.21
C PHE A 16 -10.88 -40.27 -14.86
N LEU A 17 -12.18 -39.95 -14.78
CA LEU A 17 -12.94 -39.91 -13.52
C LEU A 17 -13.82 -41.16 -13.25
N LYS A 18 -13.59 -42.30 -13.94
CA LYS A 18 -14.46 -43.49 -13.80
C LYS A 18 -13.83 -44.74 -13.19
N THR A 19 -12.62 -44.68 -12.63
CA THR A 19 -12.03 -45.83 -11.92
C THR A 19 -11.81 -45.53 -10.44
N GLY A 20 -12.91 -45.26 -9.73
CA GLY A 20 -12.95 -45.44 -8.28
C GLY A 20 -13.25 -46.90 -7.95
N THR A 21 -12.34 -47.57 -7.23
CA THR A 21 -12.70 -48.77 -6.46
C THR A 21 -12.12 -48.64 -5.05
N ALA A 22 -13.00 -48.93 -4.10
CA ALA A 22 -12.82 -48.78 -2.67
C ALA A 22 -11.89 -49.84 -2.07
N ALA A 23 -11.14 -49.45 -1.04
CA ALA A 23 -10.72 -50.35 0.03
C ALA A 23 -10.77 -49.59 1.36
N SER A 24 -11.66 -50.04 2.23
CA SER A 24 -11.83 -49.57 3.60
C SER A 24 -11.12 -50.47 4.60
N LEU A 25 -10.77 -49.86 5.74
CA LEU A 25 -10.39 -50.41 7.06
C LEU A 25 -8.89 -50.61 7.38
N GLY A 26 -8.46 -49.77 8.33
CA GLY A 26 -7.27 -49.94 9.16
C GLY A 26 -7.15 -48.80 10.18
N LEU A 27 -8.07 -48.74 11.15
CA LEU A 27 -7.95 -47.85 12.32
C LEU A 27 -6.73 -48.29 13.16
N MET A 28 -5.66 -47.51 13.13
CA MET A 28 -4.63 -47.51 14.17
C MET A 28 -4.52 -46.08 14.70
N SER A 29 -5.03 -45.92 15.91
CA SER A 29 -4.85 -44.74 16.76
C SER A 29 -3.36 -44.54 17.08
N GLY A 30 -2.74 -43.59 16.41
CA GLY A 30 -1.44 -43.04 16.75
C GLY A 30 -1.42 -41.61 16.24
N ALA A 31 -1.53 -40.64 17.16
CA ALA A 31 -1.42 -39.23 16.84
C ALA A 31 0.00 -38.96 16.32
N LEU A 32 0.18 -39.07 15.00
CA LEU A 32 1.34 -38.54 14.31
C LEU A 32 1.19 -37.02 14.31
N TRP A 33 1.90 -36.40 15.24
CA TRP A 33 2.17 -34.97 15.25
C TRP A 33 3.00 -34.65 14.01
N MET A 34 2.33 -34.34 12.90
CA MET A 34 2.97 -33.70 11.76
C MET A 34 3.09 -32.20 12.06
N PRO A 35 4.26 -31.58 11.87
CA PRO A 35 4.36 -30.13 11.91
C PRO A 35 3.43 -29.57 10.85
N ARG A 36 2.69 -28.52 11.20
CA ARG A 36 1.85 -27.74 10.28
C ARG A 36 2.72 -26.86 9.35
N ALA A 37 3.81 -27.43 8.86
CA ALA A 37 4.72 -26.92 7.85
C ALA A 37 4.56 -27.80 6.62
N ALA A 38 3.44 -27.59 5.93
CA ALA A 38 3.24 -28.00 4.57
C ALA A 38 2.48 -26.86 3.89
N LEU A 39 3.21 -26.19 3.01
CA LEU A 39 2.75 -25.26 1.98
C LEU A 39 1.30 -25.54 1.58
N ALA A 40 0.48 -24.50 1.59
CA ALA A 40 -0.75 -24.48 0.80
C ALA A 40 -0.35 -24.53 -0.69
N ALA A 41 -0.15 -25.73 -1.22
CA ALA A 41 -0.13 -25.99 -2.65
C ALA A 41 -1.42 -26.72 -3.02
N ALA A 42 -2.44 -25.95 -3.36
CA ALA A 42 -3.60 -26.40 -4.10
C ALA A 42 -4.14 -25.22 -4.94
N ASN A 43 -3.72 -25.14 -6.20
CA ASN A 43 -4.38 -24.48 -7.33
C ASN A 43 -5.47 -23.43 -7.02
N GLU A 44 -5.10 -22.29 -6.46
CA GLU A 44 -5.87 -21.06 -6.67
C GLU A 44 -5.06 -20.22 -7.67
N THR A 45 -5.66 -19.93 -8.81
CA THR A 45 -5.09 -19.03 -9.82
C THR A 45 -4.82 -17.68 -9.17
N SER A 46 -3.59 -17.17 -9.27
CA SER A 46 -3.26 -15.85 -8.75
C SER A 46 -4.04 -14.79 -9.53
N ARG A 47 -4.59 -13.80 -8.85
CA ARG A 47 -5.33 -12.70 -9.49
C ARG A 47 -4.54 -11.41 -9.41
N VAL A 48 -4.42 -10.70 -10.53
CA VAL A 48 -3.86 -9.36 -10.61
C VAL A 48 -4.89 -8.42 -11.20
N VAL A 49 -5.19 -7.33 -10.51
CA VAL A 49 -6.11 -6.30 -10.99
C VAL A 49 -5.32 -5.08 -11.44
N ILE A 50 -5.56 -4.63 -12.66
CA ILE A 50 -4.98 -3.42 -13.24
C ILE A 50 -6.10 -2.38 -13.36
N VAL A 51 -5.98 -1.28 -12.65
CA VAL A 51 -6.95 -0.19 -12.69
C VAL A 51 -6.30 1.03 -13.33
N THR A 52 -6.87 1.55 -14.42
CA THR A 52 -6.40 2.77 -15.09
C THR A 52 -7.49 3.82 -15.11
N ASP A 53 -7.13 5.09 -14.94
CA ASP A 53 -8.07 6.21 -15.09
C ASP A 53 -7.36 7.41 -15.73
N ALA A 54 -7.82 7.82 -16.91
CA ALA A 54 -7.22 8.91 -17.66
C ALA A 54 -7.29 10.25 -16.90
N THR A 55 -8.22 10.38 -15.96
CA THR A 55 -8.45 11.58 -15.17
C THR A 55 -7.69 11.58 -13.85
N VAL A 56 -6.89 10.54 -13.54
CA VAL A 56 -6.07 10.51 -12.31
C VAL A 56 -5.04 11.64 -12.27
N LEU A 57 -4.70 12.21 -13.43
CA LEU A 57 -3.81 13.37 -13.56
C LEU A 57 -4.57 14.61 -14.01
N GLU A 58 -4.30 15.73 -13.33
CA GLU A 58 -4.62 17.08 -13.81
C GLU A 58 -3.29 17.83 -14.06
N GLY A 59 -2.83 17.80 -15.30
CA GLY A 59 -1.43 18.14 -15.61
C GLY A 59 -0.50 17.11 -14.97
N SER A 60 0.43 17.57 -14.11
CA SER A 60 1.31 16.69 -13.33
C SER A 60 0.78 16.40 -11.91
N LEU A 61 -0.38 16.94 -11.55
CA LEU A 61 -0.97 16.76 -10.22
C LEU A 61 -1.76 15.45 -10.17
N ILE A 62 -1.54 14.65 -9.12
CA ILE A 62 -2.29 13.41 -8.87
C ILE A 62 -3.59 13.75 -8.13
N ARG A 63 -4.72 13.34 -8.70
CA ARG A 63 -6.06 13.52 -8.11
C ARG A 63 -6.36 12.39 -7.13
N GLN A 64 -6.18 12.67 -5.83
CA GLN A 64 -6.37 11.70 -4.73
C GLN A 64 -7.76 11.06 -4.69
N ASP A 65 -8.78 11.79 -5.11
CA ASP A 65 -10.16 11.27 -5.22
C ASP A 65 -10.31 10.22 -6.30
N VAL A 66 -9.65 10.41 -7.44
CA VAL A 66 -9.61 9.41 -8.50
C VAL A 66 -8.83 8.20 -8.03
N VAL A 67 -7.67 8.42 -7.38
CA VAL A 67 -6.86 7.33 -6.81
C VAL A 67 -7.66 6.55 -5.78
N ARG A 68 -8.47 7.21 -4.96
CA ARG A 68 -9.36 6.56 -4.01
C ARG A 68 -10.36 5.63 -4.71
N VAL A 69 -11.02 6.09 -5.77
CA VAL A 69 -11.93 5.25 -6.57
C VAL A 69 -11.19 4.08 -7.22
N MET A 70 -9.99 4.33 -7.77
CA MET A 70 -9.19 3.28 -8.40
C MET A 70 -8.80 2.17 -7.41
N ILE A 71 -8.38 2.54 -6.19
CA ILE A 71 -8.07 1.60 -5.12
C ILE A 71 -9.32 0.81 -4.72
N ASP A 72 -10.43 1.48 -4.44
CA ASP A 72 -11.66 0.85 -3.95
C ASP A 72 -12.24 -0.14 -4.98
N GLU A 73 -12.29 0.22 -6.26
CA GLU A 73 -12.72 -0.69 -7.33
C GLU A 73 -11.72 -1.82 -7.58
N GLY A 74 -10.42 -1.54 -7.46
CA GLY A 74 -9.37 -2.54 -7.53
C GLY A 74 -9.48 -3.61 -6.45
N LEU A 75 -9.70 -3.18 -5.20
CA LEU A 75 -9.90 -4.08 -4.05
C LEU A 75 -11.16 -4.94 -4.22
N ARG A 76 -12.26 -4.35 -4.64
CA ARG A 76 -13.52 -5.07 -4.91
C ARG A 76 -13.33 -6.14 -5.98
N ALA A 77 -12.71 -5.80 -7.10
CA ALA A 77 -12.46 -6.77 -8.18
C ALA A 77 -11.45 -7.86 -7.78
N LEU A 78 -10.46 -7.51 -6.94
CA LEU A 78 -9.50 -8.49 -6.45
C LEU A 78 -10.16 -9.55 -5.56
N THR A 79 -11.20 -9.17 -4.82
CA THR A 79 -11.83 -10.00 -3.77
C THR A 79 -13.24 -10.47 -4.12
N ASP A 80 -13.77 -10.10 -5.29
CA ASP A 80 -15.18 -10.25 -5.67
C ASP A 80 -16.17 -9.61 -4.66
N ALA A 81 -15.71 -8.65 -3.86
CA ALA A 81 -16.49 -8.03 -2.82
C ALA A 81 -17.47 -6.97 -3.35
N ALA A 82 -18.63 -6.90 -2.70
CA ALA A 82 -19.69 -5.97 -3.09
C ALA A 82 -19.44 -4.52 -2.63
N THR A 83 -18.55 -4.30 -1.67
CA THR A 83 -18.18 -2.98 -1.15
C THR A 83 -16.70 -2.94 -0.77
N PRO A 84 -16.05 -1.74 -0.72
CA PRO A 84 -14.66 -1.65 -0.27
C PRO A 84 -14.42 -2.17 1.16
N PRO A 85 -15.31 -1.91 2.15
CA PRO A 85 -15.15 -2.53 3.47
C PRO A 85 -15.19 -4.06 3.46
N ASP A 86 -16.06 -4.67 2.66
CA ASP A 86 -16.11 -6.13 2.51
C ASP A 86 -14.82 -6.66 1.86
N ALA A 87 -14.26 -5.91 0.88
CA ALA A 87 -12.98 -6.25 0.26
C ALA A 87 -11.84 -6.24 1.28
N TRP A 88 -11.78 -5.22 2.13
CA TRP A 88 -10.82 -5.17 3.23
C TRP A 88 -10.98 -6.31 4.22
N MET A 89 -12.20 -6.67 4.59
CA MET A 89 -12.45 -7.82 5.47
C MET A 89 -12.08 -9.16 4.80
N SER A 90 -12.13 -9.25 3.48
CA SER A 90 -11.62 -10.43 2.75
C SER A 90 -10.09 -10.51 2.78
N ILE A 91 -9.40 -9.37 2.67
CA ILE A 91 -7.92 -9.29 2.69
C ILE A 91 -7.37 -9.43 4.12
N LEU A 92 -8.07 -8.85 5.10
CA LEU A 92 -7.75 -8.79 6.52
C LEU A 92 -8.91 -9.40 7.34
N PRO A 93 -9.12 -10.72 7.30
CA PRO A 93 -10.24 -11.36 8.00
C PRO A 93 -10.18 -11.21 9.51
N ASP A 94 -8.97 -11.04 10.06
CA ASP A 94 -8.72 -10.88 11.49
C ASP A 94 -8.63 -9.40 11.91
N LEU A 95 -9.06 -8.45 11.07
CA LEU A 95 -8.97 -7.02 11.37
C LEU A 95 -9.73 -6.67 12.67
N ALA A 96 -8.99 -6.13 13.63
CA ALA A 96 -9.50 -5.68 14.92
C ALA A 96 -8.99 -4.26 15.22
N ALA A 97 -9.61 -3.56 16.17
CA ALA A 97 -9.29 -2.15 16.47
C ALA A 97 -7.86 -1.93 17.02
N ASP A 98 -7.18 -2.99 17.43
CA ASP A 98 -5.82 -3.00 17.97
C ASP A 98 -4.79 -3.68 17.05
N LEU A 99 -5.22 -4.29 15.94
CA LEU A 99 -4.32 -4.87 14.95
C LEU A 99 -3.54 -3.76 14.27
N ALA A 100 -2.21 -3.82 14.22
CA ALA A 100 -1.40 -2.82 13.53
C ALA A 100 -1.26 -3.14 12.03
N VAL A 101 -1.54 -2.18 11.16
CA VAL A 101 -1.38 -2.32 9.70
C VAL A 101 -0.27 -1.40 9.21
N GLY A 102 0.80 -1.99 8.67
CA GLY A 102 1.85 -1.26 7.99
C GLY A 102 1.56 -1.07 6.51
N ILE A 103 1.89 0.10 5.97
CA ILE A 103 1.96 0.38 4.54
C ILE A 103 3.41 0.66 4.20
N LYS A 104 4.09 -0.32 3.60
CA LYS A 104 5.48 -0.18 3.17
C LYS A 104 5.52 0.55 1.84
N VAL A 105 5.99 1.79 1.84
CA VAL A 105 6.15 2.63 0.63
C VAL A 105 7.55 2.50 0.05
N ASN A 106 7.77 2.99 -1.17
CA ASN A 106 9.10 3.12 -1.79
C ASN A 106 9.46 4.60 -1.97
N THR A 107 10.49 5.09 -1.28
CA THR A 107 10.86 6.51 -1.26
C THR A 107 12.32 6.79 -1.59
N ILE A 108 13.11 5.75 -1.92
CA ILE A 108 14.54 5.87 -2.28
C ILE A 108 14.80 6.83 -3.43
N ASN A 109 13.82 7.00 -4.31
CA ASN A 109 13.85 8.01 -5.36
C ASN A 109 12.76 9.05 -5.09
N GLY A 110 13.13 10.19 -4.51
CA GLY A 110 12.19 11.27 -4.23
C GLY A 110 11.50 11.87 -5.48
N GLN A 111 12.00 11.60 -6.70
CA GLN A 111 11.36 12.02 -7.96
C GLN A 111 10.31 11.01 -8.47
N LEU A 112 10.39 9.76 -8.02
CA LEU A 112 9.45 8.70 -8.35
C LEU A 112 9.38 7.73 -7.17
N ALA A 113 8.53 8.12 -6.22
CA ALA A 113 8.21 7.35 -5.02
C ALA A 113 6.81 6.73 -5.17
N SER A 114 6.46 5.82 -4.27
CA SER A 114 5.06 5.57 -3.99
C SER A 114 4.47 6.88 -3.45
N HIS A 115 3.51 7.46 -4.17
CA HIS A 115 3.08 8.83 -3.91
C HIS A 115 2.29 8.91 -2.61
N PRO A 116 2.43 9.99 -1.80
CA PRO A 116 1.52 10.23 -0.68
C PRO A 116 0.07 10.34 -1.18
N GLU A 117 -0.14 10.82 -2.40
CA GLU A 117 -1.44 10.84 -3.10
C GLU A 117 -2.01 9.44 -3.42
N THR A 118 -1.24 8.38 -3.21
CA THR A 118 -1.67 6.99 -3.29
C THR A 118 -1.77 6.35 -1.90
N ALA A 119 -0.75 6.55 -1.06
CA ALA A 119 -0.69 5.94 0.27
C ALA A 119 -1.78 6.44 1.23
N TYR A 120 -2.11 7.73 1.21
CA TYR A 120 -3.15 8.28 2.09
C TYR A 120 -4.57 7.90 1.67
N PRO A 121 -4.95 7.91 0.37
CA PRO A 121 -6.23 7.34 -0.05
C PRO A 121 -6.37 5.85 0.27
N LEU A 122 -5.29 5.07 0.17
CA LEU A 122 -5.26 3.67 0.59
C LEU A 122 -5.53 3.52 2.09
N ALA A 123 -4.83 4.29 2.93
CA ALA A 123 -5.05 4.29 4.38
C ALA A 123 -6.47 4.74 4.75
N ALA A 124 -7.01 5.76 4.06
CA ALA A 124 -8.38 6.23 4.27
C ALA A 124 -9.42 5.16 3.90
N SER A 125 -9.19 4.40 2.84
CA SER A 125 -10.05 3.26 2.46
C SER A 125 -10.13 2.22 3.58
N LEU A 126 -8.98 1.86 4.16
CA LEU A 126 -8.93 0.92 5.29
C LEU A 126 -9.58 1.50 6.56
N ALA A 127 -9.36 2.78 6.86
CA ALA A 127 -9.91 3.44 8.05
C ALA A 127 -11.45 3.50 8.06
N GLU A 128 -12.11 3.38 6.91
CA GLU A 128 -13.57 3.35 6.81
C GLU A 128 -14.18 2.00 7.21
N VAL A 129 -13.38 0.93 7.33
CA VAL A 129 -13.86 -0.38 7.79
C VAL A 129 -14.33 -0.26 9.23
N VAL A 130 -15.54 -0.74 9.52
CA VAL A 130 -16.09 -0.71 10.88
C VAL A 130 -15.71 -1.96 11.63
N VAL A 131 -14.89 -1.82 12.68
CA VAL A 131 -14.50 -2.89 13.60
C VAL A 131 -14.96 -2.54 15.02
N GLY A 132 -15.60 -3.47 15.72
CA GLY A 132 -16.12 -3.23 17.07
C GLY A 132 -17.12 -2.06 17.17
N GLY A 133 -17.83 -1.75 16.07
CA GLY A 133 -18.84 -0.68 16.01
C GLY A 133 -18.29 0.73 15.76
N SER A 134 -16.99 0.90 15.50
CA SER A 134 -16.37 2.17 15.13
C SER A 134 -15.49 2.02 13.89
N PRO A 135 -15.22 3.10 13.12
CA PRO A 135 -14.22 3.06 12.05
C PRO A 135 -12.87 2.61 12.57
N TYR A 136 -12.12 1.88 11.75
CA TYR A 136 -10.82 1.35 12.09
C TYR A 136 -9.85 2.50 12.45
N PRO A 137 -9.13 2.44 13.59
CA PRO A 137 -8.41 3.60 14.07
C PRO A 137 -7.21 3.95 13.18
N GLU A 138 -7.17 5.18 12.66
CA GLU A 138 -6.09 5.64 11.77
C GLU A 138 -4.70 5.51 12.40
N ASN A 139 -4.58 5.64 13.72
CA ASN A 139 -3.30 5.50 14.44
C ASN A 139 -2.80 4.05 14.57
N GLN A 140 -3.58 3.08 14.08
CA GLN A 140 -3.14 1.71 13.85
C GLN A 140 -2.60 1.50 12.44
N ILE A 141 -2.65 2.52 11.58
CA ILE A 141 -2.02 2.49 10.26
C ILE A 141 -0.68 3.20 10.35
N THR A 142 0.39 2.54 9.90
CA THR A 142 1.73 3.11 9.83
C THR A 142 2.24 3.08 8.39
N ILE A 143 2.42 4.24 7.77
CA ILE A 143 3.16 4.38 6.52
C ILE A 143 4.65 4.43 6.87
N TRP A 144 5.47 3.61 6.21
CA TRP A 144 6.90 3.56 6.56
C TRP A 144 7.80 3.17 5.39
N ASP A 145 9.07 3.57 5.52
CA ASP A 145 10.17 3.13 4.67
C ASP A 145 11.48 3.12 5.49
N ARG A 146 12.65 3.09 4.82
CA ARG A 146 13.96 3.03 5.48
C ARG A 146 14.33 4.30 6.25
N GLN A 147 14.05 5.48 5.70
CA GLN A 147 14.57 6.75 6.22
C GLN A 147 13.53 7.87 6.27
N ASP A 148 13.49 8.61 7.39
CA ASP A 148 12.69 9.82 7.55
C ASP A 148 12.97 10.86 6.47
N ALA A 149 14.25 11.04 6.12
CA ALA A 149 14.67 12.00 5.11
C ALA A 149 14.12 11.68 3.71
N GLU A 150 13.99 10.39 3.38
CA GLU A 150 13.43 9.96 2.09
C GLU A 150 11.92 10.11 2.04
N LEU A 151 11.22 9.78 3.13
CA LEU A 151 9.79 10.06 3.28
C LEU A 151 9.51 11.56 3.07
N LEU A 152 10.27 12.42 3.74
CA LEU A 152 10.15 13.88 3.57
C LEU A 152 10.44 14.32 2.12
N ALA A 153 11.49 13.78 1.50
CA ALA A 153 11.85 14.09 0.12
C ALA A 153 10.77 13.63 -0.89
N ALA A 154 10.05 12.54 -0.59
CA ALA A 154 8.93 12.03 -1.37
C ALA A 154 7.60 12.75 -1.08
N GLY A 155 7.59 13.79 -0.22
CA GLY A 155 6.41 14.60 0.07
C GLY A 155 5.53 14.11 1.23
N TYR A 156 5.96 13.09 1.98
CA TYR A 156 5.26 12.66 3.18
C TYR A 156 5.48 13.64 4.35
N THR A 157 4.56 13.62 5.31
CA THR A 157 4.69 14.33 6.59
C THR A 157 4.89 13.32 7.69
N LEU A 158 5.97 13.45 8.46
CA LEU A 158 6.25 12.53 9.58
C LEU A 158 5.19 12.69 10.69
N ASN A 159 4.74 11.55 11.23
CA ASN A 159 3.77 11.48 12.32
C ASN A 159 4.03 10.24 13.19
N ASP A 160 4.50 10.46 14.42
CA ASP A 160 4.70 9.46 15.46
C ASP A 160 3.66 9.58 16.58
N THR A 161 2.64 10.43 16.41
CA THR A 161 1.65 10.71 17.44
C THR A 161 0.58 9.63 17.55
N SER A 162 -0.24 9.71 18.61
CA SER A 162 -1.39 8.84 18.79
C SER A 162 -2.60 9.21 17.93
N PHE A 163 -2.48 10.20 17.04
CA PHE A 163 -3.59 10.70 16.21
C PHE A 163 -3.24 10.63 14.72
N GLY A 164 -4.21 10.19 13.93
CA GLY A 164 -4.05 10.04 12.48
C GLY A 164 -3.12 8.90 12.08
N VAL A 165 -2.93 8.74 10.78
CA VAL A 165 -2.02 7.76 10.20
C VAL A 165 -0.59 8.08 10.60
N LYS A 166 0.13 7.11 11.16
CA LYS A 166 1.54 7.25 11.50
C LYS A 166 2.38 7.25 10.23
N CYS A 167 3.49 8.00 10.23
CA CYS A 167 4.42 8.05 9.12
C CYS A 167 5.85 8.27 9.64
N PHE A 168 6.72 7.28 9.52
CA PHE A 168 8.12 7.40 9.91
C PHE A 168 9.00 6.32 9.29
N GLY A 169 10.30 6.62 9.21
CA GLY A 169 11.33 5.72 8.74
C GLY A 169 11.76 4.70 9.77
N THR A 170 12.49 3.68 9.33
CA THR A 170 13.15 2.72 10.22
C THR A 170 14.23 3.39 11.07
N ASP A 171 14.88 4.43 10.54
CA ASP A 171 15.86 5.26 11.25
C ASP A 171 15.24 6.28 12.22
N HIS A 172 13.91 6.36 12.29
CA HIS A 172 13.23 7.26 13.22
C HIS A 172 13.61 6.94 14.66
N ALA A 173 13.73 7.97 15.48
CA ALA A 173 14.21 7.85 16.85
C ALA A 173 13.35 6.85 17.66
N GLY A 174 13.97 5.78 18.15
CA GLY A 174 13.30 4.76 18.97
C GLY A 174 12.71 3.57 18.20
N ILE A 175 12.75 3.60 16.86
CA ILE A 175 12.27 2.51 16.00
C ILE A 175 13.40 1.49 15.78
N GLY A 176 14.29 1.71 14.82
CA GLY A 176 15.45 0.86 14.55
C GLY A 176 15.09 -0.54 14.01
N PHE A 177 16.06 -1.45 14.11
CA PHE A 177 15.93 -2.84 13.67
C PHE A 177 15.59 -3.78 14.83
N HIS A 178 14.92 -4.88 14.50
CA HIS A 178 14.55 -5.92 15.44
C HIS A 178 15.84 -6.65 15.89
N PRO A 179 16.02 -6.91 17.20
CA PRO A 179 17.27 -7.44 17.74
C PRO A 179 17.60 -8.87 17.28
N SER A 180 16.59 -9.62 16.82
CA SER A 180 16.80 -10.92 16.19
C SER A 180 17.04 -10.72 14.70
N GLY A 181 18.31 -10.82 14.30
CA GLY A 181 18.70 -10.90 12.89
C GLY A 181 18.48 -12.30 12.29
N PHE A 182 18.65 -12.39 10.98
CA PHE A 182 18.53 -13.60 10.17
C PHE A 182 19.55 -13.58 9.04
N TYR A 183 19.74 -14.72 8.37
CA TYR A 183 20.65 -14.82 7.23
C TYR A 183 19.86 -15.06 5.95
N ALA A 184 19.97 -14.15 4.99
CA ALA A 184 19.40 -14.31 3.65
C ALA A 184 20.52 -14.54 2.66
N SER A 185 20.50 -15.65 1.92
CA SER A 185 21.54 -16.01 0.94
C SER A 185 22.97 -16.00 1.53
N GLY A 186 23.12 -16.30 2.82
CA GLY A 186 24.40 -16.31 3.53
C GLY A 186 24.79 -14.97 4.17
N GLU A 187 24.06 -13.89 3.91
CA GLU A 187 24.36 -12.55 4.41
C GLU A 187 23.48 -12.17 5.61
N TYR A 188 24.07 -11.52 6.61
CA TYR A 188 23.38 -11.14 7.85
C TYR A 188 22.49 -9.92 7.66
N GLN A 189 21.24 -10.04 8.09
CA GLN A 189 20.22 -9.01 7.98
C GLN A 189 19.46 -8.87 9.31
N GLU A 190 18.90 -7.69 9.54
CA GLU A 190 17.96 -7.43 10.62
C GLU A 190 16.68 -6.85 10.01
N ALA A 191 15.51 -7.25 10.50
CA ALA A 191 14.24 -6.72 10.03
C ALA A 191 13.93 -5.37 10.69
N SER A 192 13.43 -4.40 9.92
CA SER A 192 12.93 -3.13 10.46
C SER A 192 11.87 -3.38 11.54
N ARG A 193 11.92 -2.60 12.63
CA ARG A 193 10.82 -2.63 13.61
C ARG A 193 9.52 -2.11 13.05
N CYS A 194 9.53 -1.32 11.99
CA CYS A 194 8.31 -0.97 11.25
C CYS A 194 7.61 -2.21 10.66
N TYR A 195 8.38 -3.18 10.13
CA TYR A 195 7.85 -4.44 9.58
C TYR A 195 7.33 -5.39 10.67
N THR A 196 7.89 -5.33 11.87
CA THR A 196 7.59 -6.26 12.96
C THR A 196 6.60 -5.64 13.96
N ASP A 197 7.09 -4.71 14.79
CA ASP A 197 6.35 -4.13 15.91
C ASP A 197 5.21 -3.20 15.48
N TYR A 198 5.25 -2.65 14.26
CA TYR A 198 4.25 -1.71 13.74
C TYR A 198 3.40 -2.27 12.59
N SER A 199 3.53 -3.57 12.31
CA SER A 199 2.79 -4.22 11.22
C SER A 199 2.42 -5.67 11.57
N ASP A 200 1.28 -5.91 12.22
CA ASP A 200 0.69 -7.26 12.32
C ASP A 200 0.22 -7.77 10.96
N ALA A 201 -0.28 -6.84 10.13
CA ALA A 201 -0.47 -7.03 8.70
C ALA A 201 0.29 -5.95 7.93
N LEU A 202 0.72 -6.31 6.72
CA LEU A 202 1.49 -5.45 5.83
C LEU A 202 0.80 -5.33 4.47
N ILE A 203 0.62 -4.09 4.04
CA ILE A 203 0.30 -3.71 2.67
C ILE A 203 1.59 -3.20 2.04
N ASN A 204 2.05 -3.87 0.99
CA ASN A 204 3.28 -3.52 0.28
C ASN A 204 2.93 -2.61 -0.90
N LEU A 205 3.20 -1.32 -0.78
CA LEU A 205 2.95 -0.30 -1.80
C LEU A 205 4.27 0.03 -2.52
N SER A 206 4.52 -0.61 -3.65
CA SER A 206 5.70 -0.37 -4.49
C SER A 206 5.45 0.72 -5.53
N VAL A 207 6.44 0.98 -6.40
CA VAL A 207 6.35 1.98 -7.49
C VAL A 207 6.83 1.37 -8.81
N LEU A 208 6.20 1.73 -9.93
CA LEU A 208 6.51 1.16 -11.25
C LEU A 208 7.85 1.69 -11.81
N LYS A 209 8.96 1.03 -11.47
CA LYS A 209 10.29 1.48 -11.83
C LYS A 209 11.25 0.34 -12.19
N ASN A 210 12.00 0.54 -13.27
CA ASN A 210 13.13 -0.30 -13.65
C ASN A 210 14.33 -0.13 -12.69
N ALA A 211 15.24 -1.09 -12.68
CA ALA A 211 16.45 -1.00 -11.87
C ALA A 211 17.65 -1.57 -12.62
N GLY A 212 18.74 -0.80 -12.69
CA GLY A 212 19.93 -1.20 -13.45
C GLY A 212 20.63 -2.47 -12.94
N THR A 213 20.39 -2.90 -11.70
CA THR A 213 21.07 -4.05 -11.09
C THR A 213 20.28 -5.35 -11.14
N CYS A 214 18.95 -5.29 -11.15
CA CYS A 214 18.06 -6.46 -11.00
C CYS A 214 16.83 -6.39 -11.92
N GLY A 215 16.86 -5.48 -12.90
CA GLY A 215 15.77 -5.27 -13.86
C GLY A 215 14.69 -4.32 -13.36
N MET A 216 14.21 -4.50 -12.12
CA MET A 216 13.02 -3.82 -11.61
C MET A 216 12.93 -3.79 -10.07
N THR A 217 12.08 -2.89 -9.54
CA THR A 217 11.94 -2.60 -8.10
C THR A 217 10.47 -2.55 -7.64
N PHE A 218 9.75 -3.66 -7.78
CA PHE A 218 8.33 -3.77 -7.38
C PHE A 218 8.17 -4.45 -6.01
N SER A 219 7.12 -5.27 -5.81
CA SER A 219 6.70 -5.81 -4.51
C SER A 219 7.82 -6.55 -3.79
N LEU A 220 8.44 -7.55 -4.43
CA LEU A 220 9.46 -8.38 -3.77
C LEU A 220 10.68 -7.55 -3.34
N LYS A 221 11.17 -6.65 -4.20
CA LYS A 221 12.33 -5.82 -3.88
C LYS A 221 11.99 -4.65 -2.96
N ASN A 222 10.72 -4.25 -2.83
CA ASN A 222 10.33 -3.16 -1.95
C ASN A 222 10.68 -3.44 -0.47
N LEU A 223 10.70 -4.71 -0.07
CA LEU A 223 11.10 -5.14 1.26
C LEU A 223 12.61 -4.98 1.55
N PHE A 224 13.45 -4.68 0.55
CA PHE A 224 14.85 -4.30 0.81
C PHE A 224 14.95 -3.01 1.63
N GLY A 225 13.95 -2.12 1.57
CA GLY A 225 13.86 -0.96 2.46
C GLY A 225 13.49 -1.32 3.91
N GLY A 226 13.22 -2.59 4.20
CA GLY A 226 12.88 -3.10 5.53
C GLY A 226 13.94 -4.00 6.16
N ILE A 227 15.16 -4.05 5.60
CA ILE A 227 16.29 -4.83 6.13
C ILE A 227 17.54 -3.97 6.31
N SER A 228 18.44 -4.38 7.20
CA SER A 228 19.60 -3.57 7.61
C SER A 228 20.70 -3.43 6.55
N ASN A 229 21.02 -4.50 5.83
CA ASN A 229 22.16 -4.54 4.90
C ASN A 229 21.74 -5.03 3.50
N PRO A 230 20.78 -4.37 2.84
CA PRO A 230 20.26 -4.84 1.56
C PRO A 230 21.32 -4.86 0.46
N TRP A 231 22.40 -4.07 0.61
CA TRP A 231 23.49 -4.03 -0.36
C TRP A 231 24.17 -5.39 -0.56
N ASP A 232 24.33 -6.15 0.52
CA ASP A 232 25.01 -7.46 0.50
C ASP A 232 24.22 -8.50 -0.31
N LEU A 233 22.94 -8.23 -0.59
CA LEU A 233 22.05 -9.09 -1.37
C LEU A 233 21.97 -8.69 -2.86
N HIS A 234 22.87 -7.83 -3.36
CA HIS A 234 22.84 -7.37 -4.76
C HIS A 234 23.64 -8.24 -5.73
N ASP A 235 24.38 -9.23 -5.24
CA ASP A 235 25.11 -10.17 -6.07
C ASP A 235 24.19 -10.93 -7.03
N ASN A 236 24.75 -11.32 -8.19
CA ASN A 236 24.05 -12.06 -9.25
C ASN A 236 22.67 -11.45 -9.60
N ALA A 237 22.63 -10.14 -9.85
CA ALA A 237 21.40 -9.40 -10.13
C ALA A 237 20.33 -9.52 -9.03
N CYS A 238 20.77 -9.63 -7.78
CA CYS A 238 19.94 -9.88 -6.60
C CYS A 238 19.24 -11.24 -6.58
N ASP A 239 19.80 -12.26 -7.24
CA ASP A 239 19.26 -13.63 -7.31
C ASP A 239 20.22 -14.64 -6.69
N PRO A 240 19.88 -15.30 -5.55
CA PRO A 240 18.57 -15.36 -4.93
C PRO A 240 18.36 -14.31 -3.83
N GLY A 241 19.16 -13.25 -3.73
CA GLY A 241 19.08 -12.25 -2.64
C GLY A 241 17.67 -11.71 -2.35
N ILE A 242 16.90 -11.34 -3.39
CA ILE A 242 15.51 -10.90 -3.26
C ILE A 242 14.58 -12.03 -2.75
N PRO A 243 14.51 -13.20 -3.41
CA PRO A 243 13.74 -14.35 -2.90
C PRO A 243 14.10 -14.73 -1.47
N ALA A 244 15.39 -14.78 -1.16
CA ALA A 244 15.90 -15.18 0.16
C ALA A 244 15.46 -14.23 1.26
N ALA A 245 15.59 -12.91 1.06
CA ALA A 245 15.14 -11.94 2.06
C ALA A 245 13.62 -12.03 2.31
N ASN A 246 12.83 -12.18 1.25
CA ASN A 246 11.37 -12.30 1.37
C ASN A 246 10.97 -13.57 2.13
N ALA A 247 11.59 -14.71 1.80
CA ALA A 247 11.29 -15.99 2.46
C ALA A 247 11.75 -16.03 3.92
N GLU A 248 12.88 -15.41 4.25
CA GLU A 248 13.34 -15.31 5.64
C GLU A 248 12.43 -14.39 6.46
N LEU A 249 12.03 -13.22 5.94
CA LEU A 249 11.06 -12.36 6.63
C LEU A 249 9.76 -13.11 6.95
N PHE A 250 9.26 -13.89 5.99
CA PHE A 250 8.11 -14.77 6.21
C PHE A 250 8.37 -15.85 7.26
N THR A 251 9.53 -16.52 7.19
CA THR A 251 9.88 -17.63 8.09
C THR A 251 10.04 -17.15 9.54
N GLN A 252 10.68 -16.00 9.73
CA GLN A 252 10.97 -15.45 11.04
C GLN A 252 9.75 -14.76 11.69
N PHE A 253 8.94 -14.06 10.89
CA PHE A 253 7.92 -13.15 11.41
C PHE A 253 6.49 -13.49 10.94
N GLY A 254 6.32 -14.57 10.18
CA GLY A 254 5.04 -15.04 9.68
C GLY A 254 4.56 -14.33 8.42
N SER A 255 3.39 -14.76 7.94
CA SER A 255 2.72 -14.19 6.77
C SER A 255 2.10 -12.82 7.10
N ARG A 256 2.92 -11.77 7.12
CA ARG A 256 2.45 -10.39 7.37
C ARG A 256 1.93 -9.71 6.12
N GLN A 257 2.55 -9.93 4.97
CA GLN A 257 2.11 -9.32 3.71
C GLN A 257 0.76 -9.89 3.27
N LYS A 258 -0.28 -9.04 3.23
CA LYS A 258 -1.66 -9.42 2.87
C LYS A 258 -2.10 -8.90 1.52
N LEU A 259 -1.47 -7.81 1.08
CA LEU A 259 -1.79 -7.12 -0.16
C LEU A 259 -0.52 -6.48 -0.74
N CYS A 260 -0.35 -6.59 -2.05
CA CYS A 260 0.66 -5.90 -2.81
C CYS A 260 -0.03 -4.92 -3.76
N ILE A 261 0.48 -3.70 -3.82
CA ILE A 261 0.01 -2.65 -4.72
C ILE A 261 1.22 -2.03 -5.40
N CYS A 262 1.17 -1.86 -6.72
CA CYS A 262 2.10 -1.02 -7.43
C CYS A 262 1.44 0.32 -7.75
N ASP A 263 2.00 1.41 -7.21
CA ASP A 263 1.75 2.74 -7.71
C ASP A 263 2.37 2.86 -9.11
N ALA A 264 1.51 2.85 -10.13
CA ALA A 264 1.88 2.93 -11.53
C ALA A 264 1.26 4.19 -12.17
N ILE A 265 0.99 5.24 -11.39
CA ILE A 265 0.45 6.49 -11.94
C ILE A 265 1.52 7.12 -12.84
N PHE A 266 2.74 7.20 -12.33
CA PHE A 266 3.95 7.44 -13.08
C PHE A 266 4.83 6.20 -13.05
N GLY A 267 5.75 6.10 -14.01
CA GLY A 267 6.74 5.05 -14.05
C GLY A 267 8.09 5.48 -14.60
N CYS A 268 9.07 4.58 -14.47
CA CYS A 268 10.42 4.77 -14.99
C CYS A 268 10.85 3.53 -15.78
N ILE A 269 10.89 3.66 -17.10
CA ILE A 269 11.31 2.61 -18.05
C ILE A 269 12.82 2.65 -18.33
N SER A 270 13.51 3.73 -17.96
CA SER A 270 14.96 3.87 -18.15
C SER A 270 15.58 4.82 -17.10
N GLY A 271 16.82 4.55 -16.69
CA GLY A 271 17.55 5.38 -15.73
C GLY A 271 17.30 5.06 -14.25
N GLY A 272 16.48 4.06 -13.93
CA GLY A 272 16.27 3.62 -12.56
C GLY A 272 17.53 3.02 -11.89
N PRO A 273 17.58 2.98 -10.55
CA PRO A 273 16.47 3.22 -9.64
C PRO A 273 16.27 4.68 -9.21
N LEU A 274 17.12 5.61 -9.65
CA LEU A 274 17.10 7.04 -9.26
C LEU A 274 16.70 8.00 -10.39
N GLY A 275 16.36 7.48 -11.58
CA GLY A 275 15.93 8.27 -12.72
C GLY A 275 14.60 8.99 -12.50
N ALA A 276 14.43 10.13 -13.16
CA ALA A 276 13.15 10.83 -13.21
C ALA A 276 12.06 9.97 -13.87
N PRO A 277 10.77 10.18 -13.55
CA PRO A 277 9.68 9.51 -14.24
C PRO A 277 9.71 9.83 -15.73
N ASN A 278 9.53 8.80 -16.55
CA ASN A 278 9.51 8.89 -18.03
C ASN A 278 8.40 8.03 -18.65
N LEU A 279 7.41 7.66 -17.83
CA LEU A 279 6.18 6.99 -18.25
C LEU A 279 5.01 7.57 -17.44
N GLU A 280 3.93 7.95 -18.11
CA GLU A 280 2.62 8.23 -17.50
C GLU A 280 1.68 7.05 -17.77
N TYR A 281 1.69 6.04 -16.89
CA TYR A 281 0.84 4.87 -17.06
C TYR A 281 -0.57 5.07 -16.49
N LYS A 282 -0.73 5.97 -15.50
CA LYS A 282 -2.03 6.37 -14.92
C LYS A 282 -2.79 5.20 -14.31
N GLY A 283 -2.06 4.28 -13.68
CA GLY A 283 -2.61 3.03 -13.16
C GLY A 283 -2.26 2.72 -11.71
N ILE A 284 -3.05 1.82 -11.13
CA ILE A 284 -2.78 1.12 -9.87
C ILE A 284 -2.92 -0.37 -10.16
N VAL A 285 -1.92 -1.17 -9.74
CA VAL A 285 -1.95 -2.64 -9.92
C VAL A 285 -2.02 -3.28 -8.54
N LEU A 286 -2.93 -4.24 -8.34
CA LEU A 286 -3.16 -4.90 -7.04
C LEU A 286 -3.10 -6.42 -7.16
N SER A 287 -2.55 -7.10 -6.15
CA SER A 287 -2.63 -8.55 -6.00
C SER A 287 -2.35 -8.98 -4.56
N GLN A 288 -2.82 -10.16 -4.16
CA GLN A 288 -2.36 -10.83 -2.94
C GLN A 288 -1.11 -11.69 -3.18
N ASP A 289 -0.72 -11.90 -4.45
CA ASP A 289 0.47 -12.65 -4.86
C ASP A 289 1.58 -11.68 -5.31
N PRO A 290 2.71 -11.59 -4.58
CA PRO A 290 3.79 -10.66 -4.91
C PRO A 290 4.53 -11.01 -6.19
N VAL A 291 4.66 -12.30 -6.53
CA VAL A 291 5.36 -12.72 -7.76
C VAL A 291 4.47 -12.41 -8.97
N ALA A 292 3.17 -12.69 -8.88
CA ALA A 292 2.23 -12.40 -9.95
C ALA A 292 2.15 -10.88 -10.21
N LEU A 293 2.09 -10.05 -9.16
CA LEU A 293 2.14 -8.60 -9.31
C LEU A 293 3.43 -8.16 -10.00
N ASP A 294 4.59 -8.65 -9.56
CA ASP A 294 5.86 -8.28 -10.16
C ASP A 294 5.91 -8.67 -11.65
N ILE A 295 5.42 -9.86 -12.01
CA ILE A 295 5.35 -10.35 -13.40
C ILE A 295 4.49 -9.43 -14.28
N ILE A 296 3.33 -9.01 -13.79
CA ILE A 296 2.45 -8.10 -14.54
C ILE A 296 3.05 -6.70 -14.65
N CYS A 297 3.59 -6.16 -13.56
CA CYS A 297 4.29 -4.87 -13.60
C CYS A 297 5.52 -4.90 -14.51
N ARG A 298 6.19 -6.05 -14.63
CA ARG A 298 7.28 -6.26 -15.57
C ARG A 298 6.79 -6.19 -17.01
N GLN A 299 5.69 -6.87 -17.32
CA GLN A 299 5.07 -6.82 -18.65
C GLN A 299 4.69 -5.38 -19.01
N ILE A 300 4.12 -4.60 -18.08
CA ILE A 300 3.81 -3.19 -18.28
C ILE A 300 5.07 -2.39 -18.65
N LEU A 301 6.20 -2.58 -17.96
CA LEU A 301 7.45 -1.92 -18.34
C LEU A 301 7.94 -2.34 -19.73
N GLU A 302 7.92 -3.64 -20.03
CA GLU A 302 8.40 -4.18 -21.31
C GLU A 302 7.55 -3.72 -22.49
N ASP A 303 6.23 -3.68 -22.33
CA ASP A 303 5.29 -3.14 -23.32
C ASP A 303 5.50 -1.63 -23.57
N ASN A 304 6.09 -0.92 -22.61
CA ASN A 304 6.46 0.48 -22.72
C ASN A 304 7.95 0.69 -23.08
N GLY A 305 8.62 -0.35 -23.60
CA GLY A 305 9.97 -0.23 -24.18
C GLY A 305 11.12 -0.37 -23.17
N CYS A 306 10.85 -0.84 -21.94
CA CYS A 306 11.90 -1.20 -21.00
C CYS A 306 12.45 -2.60 -21.33
N THR A 307 13.76 -2.81 -21.22
CA THR A 307 14.35 -4.15 -21.31
C THR A 307 14.66 -4.67 -19.91
N THR A 308 13.99 -5.75 -19.48
CA THR A 308 14.19 -6.29 -18.11
C THR A 308 14.61 -7.76 -18.07
N GLY A 309 14.39 -8.52 -19.14
CA GLY A 309 14.52 -9.99 -19.12
C GLY A 309 15.90 -10.59 -18.90
N VAL A 310 16.98 -9.81 -19.01
CA VAL A 310 18.33 -10.29 -18.68
C VAL A 310 18.62 -10.21 -17.17
N LEU A 311 17.93 -9.31 -16.45
CA LEU A 311 18.25 -8.97 -15.06
C LEU A 311 17.19 -9.42 -14.06
N ALA A 312 15.92 -9.50 -14.46
CA ALA A 312 14.82 -9.89 -13.58
C ALA A 312 14.69 -11.43 -13.41
N THR A 313 15.80 -12.14 -13.28
CA THR A 313 15.83 -13.62 -13.15
C THR A 313 15.21 -14.10 -11.84
N TYR A 314 15.29 -13.26 -10.80
CA TYR A 314 14.82 -13.55 -9.45
C TYR A 314 13.34 -13.95 -9.38
N LEU A 315 12.51 -13.57 -10.37
CA LEU A 315 11.08 -13.94 -10.40
C LEU A 315 10.86 -15.44 -10.57
N ALA A 316 11.67 -16.09 -11.42
CA ALA A 316 11.61 -17.53 -11.61
C ALA A 316 12.15 -18.27 -10.36
N THR A 317 13.19 -17.72 -9.74
CA THR A 317 13.71 -18.25 -8.47
C THR A 317 12.68 -18.10 -7.34
N ALA A 318 12.00 -16.95 -7.25
CA ALA A 318 11.00 -16.67 -6.21
C ALA A 318 9.80 -17.62 -6.25
N SER A 319 9.29 -17.97 -7.44
CA SER A 319 8.15 -18.89 -7.59
C SER A 319 8.52 -20.36 -7.38
N ALA A 320 9.76 -20.74 -7.69
CA ALA A 320 10.23 -22.11 -7.57
C ALA A 320 10.56 -22.49 -6.10
N PRO A 321 10.55 -23.81 -5.76
CA PRO A 321 11.15 -24.28 -4.53
C PRO A 321 12.64 -23.87 -4.42
N PRO A 322 13.12 -23.51 -3.22
CA PRO A 322 12.45 -23.62 -1.93
C PRO A 322 11.60 -22.40 -1.54
N TYR A 323 11.56 -21.35 -2.36
CA TYR A 323 11.00 -20.05 -1.96
C TYR A 323 9.48 -20.02 -2.03
N ASN A 324 8.89 -20.54 -3.11
CA ASN A 324 7.44 -20.68 -3.26
C ASN A 324 6.65 -19.40 -2.89
N LEU A 325 7.17 -18.23 -3.30
CA LEU A 325 6.65 -16.92 -2.87
C LEU A 325 5.43 -16.45 -3.67
N GLY A 326 5.06 -17.15 -4.73
CA GLY A 326 3.95 -16.79 -5.61
C GLY A 326 4.05 -17.43 -6.98
N ASN A 327 3.17 -17.01 -7.88
CA ASN A 327 3.05 -17.56 -9.23
C ASN A 327 3.76 -16.68 -10.27
N SER A 328 4.63 -17.31 -11.07
CA SER A 328 5.31 -16.66 -12.20
C SER A 328 4.81 -17.10 -13.58
N ASP A 329 3.85 -18.02 -13.66
CA ASP A 329 3.28 -18.48 -14.92
C ASP A 329 2.08 -17.62 -15.32
N LEU A 330 2.24 -16.84 -16.39
CA LEU A 330 1.17 -15.99 -16.93
C LEU A 330 -0.08 -16.77 -17.31
N ALA A 331 0.03 -18.06 -17.67
CA ALA A 331 -1.13 -18.89 -17.99
C ALA A 331 -2.00 -19.21 -16.76
N ASP A 332 -1.42 -19.11 -15.57
CA ASP A 332 -2.07 -19.39 -14.28
C ASP A 332 -2.34 -18.09 -13.49
N ILE A 333 -2.20 -16.92 -14.12
CA ILE A 333 -2.54 -15.60 -13.55
C ILE A 333 -3.81 -15.08 -14.22
N GLU A 334 -4.87 -14.87 -13.42
CA GLU A 334 -6.06 -14.14 -13.84
C GLU A 334 -5.78 -12.64 -13.83
N ILE A 335 -5.90 -11.99 -14.99
CA ILE A 335 -5.73 -10.55 -15.14
C ILE A 335 -7.10 -9.90 -15.28
N VAL A 336 -7.43 -8.98 -14.37
CA VAL A 336 -8.66 -8.19 -14.41
C VAL A 336 -8.31 -6.74 -14.70
N GLU A 337 -8.84 -6.18 -15.78
CA GLU A 337 -8.60 -4.79 -16.17
C GLU A 337 -9.85 -3.93 -15.92
N ILE A 338 -9.66 -2.80 -15.24
CA ILE A 338 -10.69 -1.80 -14.98
C ILE A 338 -10.23 -0.48 -15.57
N SER A 339 -11.02 0.10 -16.47
CA SER A 339 -10.70 1.37 -17.13
C SER A 339 -11.70 2.47 -16.79
N ASN A 340 -11.19 3.62 -16.37
CA ASN A 340 -11.91 4.82 -15.97
C ASN A 340 -13.04 4.55 -14.97
N PRO A 341 -12.75 3.91 -13.81
CA PRO A 341 -13.77 3.57 -12.83
C PRO A 341 -14.51 4.78 -12.27
N THR A 342 -13.93 5.99 -12.31
CA THR A 342 -14.65 7.22 -11.92
C THR A 342 -15.90 7.46 -12.78
N GLY A 343 -15.86 7.14 -14.08
CA GLY A 343 -17.02 7.21 -14.95
C GLY A 343 -18.08 6.15 -14.64
N ILE A 344 -17.68 5.01 -14.07
CA ILE A 344 -18.54 3.89 -13.65
C ILE A 344 -19.19 4.19 -12.30
N ALA A 345 -18.42 4.69 -11.33
CA ALA A 345 -18.86 5.03 -9.99
C ALA A 345 -19.86 6.21 -9.96
N ILE A 346 -19.92 7.03 -11.01
CA ILE A 346 -20.97 8.07 -11.17
C ILE A 346 -22.31 7.45 -11.65
N ARG A 347 -22.31 6.29 -12.31
CA ARG A 347 -23.51 5.64 -12.87
C ARG A 347 -24.19 4.65 -11.92
N GLY A 348 -23.46 4.05 -10.99
CA GLY A 348 -24.01 3.28 -9.87
C GLY A 348 -23.89 4.10 -8.61
N GLN A 349 -25.00 4.45 -7.96
CA GLN A 349 -25.02 5.32 -6.78
C GLN A 349 -24.12 4.80 -5.63
N THR A 350 -22.89 5.28 -5.59
CA THR A 350 -22.09 5.46 -4.36
C THR A 350 -21.70 6.93 -4.33
N THR A 351 -22.50 7.75 -3.63
CA THR A 351 -22.09 9.11 -3.32
C THR A 351 -20.90 9.04 -2.37
N PHE A 352 -19.69 9.24 -2.90
CA PHE A 352 -18.48 9.41 -2.10
C PHE A 352 -18.66 10.57 -1.11
N PRO A 353 -18.10 10.49 0.11
CA PRO A 353 -18.15 11.60 1.04
C PRO A 353 -17.34 12.79 0.49
N GLN A 354 -18.10 13.78 0.03
CA GLN A 354 -17.81 15.21 -0.19
C GLN A 354 -16.37 15.65 0.05
N HIS A 355 -15.70 16.11 -1.00
CA HIS A 355 -14.35 16.65 -0.89
C HIS A 355 -14.33 17.86 0.05
N ILE A 356 -13.74 17.64 1.21
CA ILE A 356 -13.27 18.68 2.10
C ILE A 356 -11.75 18.62 2.13
N SER A 357 -11.08 19.77 2.12
CA SER A 357 -9.63 19.80 2.32
C SER A 357 -9.21 20.91 3.29
N LEU A 358 -8.17 20.61 4.04
CA LEU A 358 -7.48 21.52 4.94
C LEU A 358 -6.07 21.72 4.37
N LYS A 359 -5.77 22.90 3.84
CA LYS A 359 -4.47 23.20 3.21
C LYS A 359 -3.45 23.71 4.23
N SER A 360 -2.20 23.84 3.80
CA SER A 360 -1.12 24.40 4.62
C SER A 360 -1.51 25.81 5.06
N ASN A 361 -1.31 26.09 6.34
CA ASN A 361 -1.47 27.43 6.82
C ASN A 361 -0.34 28.32 6.30
N TYR A 362 -0.58 29.61 6.16
CA TYR A 362 0.44 30.57 5.78
C TYR A 362 0.30 31.89 6.55
N PRO A 363 1.40 32.43 7.10
CA PRO A 363 2.75 31.83 7.15
C PRO A 363 2.83 30.56 8.02
N GLU A 364 3.83 29.70 7.77
CA GLU A 364 4.18 28.52 8.59
C GLU A 364 5.72 28.38 8.62
N PRO A 365 6.38 28.38 9.81
CA PRO A 365 5.81 28.74 11.11
C PRO A 365 5.28 30.18 11.14
N PHE A 366 4.33 30.48 12.03
CA PHE A 366 3.79 31.84 12.19
C PHE A 366 4.13 32.44 13.56
N ASN A 367 4.17 33.78 13.64
CA ASN A 367 4.53 34.49 14.88
C ASN A 367 3.41 35.34 15.50
N SER A 368 2.42 35.73 14.71
CA SER A 368 1.36 36.66 15.10
C SER A 368 0.00 36.16 14.66
N SER A 369 -0.15 35.85 13.39
CA SER A 369 -1.32 35.17 12.85
C SER A 369 -0.95 34.28 11.68
N THR A 370 -1.78 33.28 11.42
CA THR A 370 -1.71 32.45 10.23
C THR A 370 -3.09 32.33 9.58
N THR A 371 -3.10 32.10 8.27
CA THR A 371 -4.31 31.82 7.50
C THR A 371 -4.37 30.32 7.24
N ILE A 372 -5.48 29.70 7.61
CA ILE A 372 -5.78 28.29 7.39
C ILE A 372 -6.77 28.19 6.23
N PRO A 373 -6.35 27.71 5.04
CA PRO A 373 -7.25 27.57 3.92
C PRO A 373 -8.06 26.28 4.05
N VAL A 374 -9.37 26.40 3.92
CA VAL A 374 -10.34 25.32 3.95
C VAL A 374 -11.07 25.31 2.61
N TYR A 375 -11.19 24.17 1.96
CA TYR A 375 -11.99 24.03 0.76
C TYR A 375 -13.15 23.07 1.01
N LEU A 376 -14.34 23.46 0.55
CA LEU A 376 -15.56 22.65 0.59
C LEU A 376 -16.12 22.50 -0.82
N GLU A 377 -16.37 21.28 -1.27
CA GLU A 377 -17.01 21.04 -2.57
C GLU A 377 -18.49 21.42 -2.59
N LYS A 378 -19.19 21.24 -1.47
CA LYS A 378 -20.59 21.63 -1.32
C LYS A 378 -20.86 22.30 0.03
N PRO A 379 -21.98 23.03 0.18
CA PRO A 379 -22.33 23.63 1.46
C PRO A 379 -22.56 22.56 2.54
N GLN A 380 -21.88 22.69 3.68
CA GLN A 380 -22.00 21.72 4.79
C GLN A 380 -21.68 22.35 6.16
N GLN A 381 -22.09 21.67 7.22
CA GLN A 381 -21.73 22.01 8.60
C GLN A 381 -20.28 21.62 8.85
N ILE A 382 -19.46 22.59 9.26
CA ILE A 382 -18.06 22.37 9.60
C ILE A 382 -17.74 22.92 11.00
N ARG A 383 -16.72 22.34 11.62
CA ARG A 383 -16.10 22.84 12.83
C ARG A 383 -14.59 22.86 12.68
N LEU A 384 -13.99 24.04 12.73
CA LEU A 384 -12.55 24.23 12.71
C LEU A 384 -12.06 24.57 14.12
N THR A 385 -11.14 23.78 14.65
CA THR A 385 -10.67 23.85 16.04
C THR A 385 -9.15 23.75 16.12
N ILE A 386 -8.56 24.39 17.12
CA ILE A 386 -7.15 24.26 17.48
C ILE A 386 -7.05 23.39 18.71
N HIS A 387 -6.11 22.46 18.71
CA HIS A 387 -5.78 21.57 19.81
C HIS A 387 -4.29 21.66 20.15
N ASP A 388 -3.94 21.38 21.41
CA ASP A 388 -2.55 21.12 21.78
C ASP A 388 -2.10 19.73 21.31
N VAL A 389 -0.82 19.41 21.51
CA VAL A 389 -0.24 18.11 21.13
C VAL A 389 -0.82 16.93 21.93
N GLN A 390 -1.47 17.18 23.08
CA GLN A 390 -2.21 16.18 23.84
C GLN A 390 -3.67 16.03 23.35
N GLY A 391 -4.05 16.74 22.29
CA GLY A 391 -5.40 16.69 21.71
C GLY A 391 -6.45 17.49 22.48
N ARG A 392 -6.08 18.24 23.53
CA ARG A 392 -7.02 19.10 24.26
C ARG A 392 -7.41 20.28 23.37
N ARG A 393 -8.71 20.53 23.23
CA ARG A 393 -9.22 21.64 22.42
C ARG A 393 -8.88 22.96 23.08
N MET A 394 -8.05 23.75 22.41
CA MET A 394 -7.57 25.05 22.87
C MET A 394 -8.47 26.19 22.36
N ARG A 395 -8.91 26.12 21.10
CA ARG A 395 -9.70 27.17 20.45
C ARG A 395 -10.71 26.58 19.47
N THR A 396 -11.89 27.19 19.34
CA THR A 396 -12.76 27.00 18.17
C THR A 396 -12.62 28.22 17.27
N LEU A 397 -12.19 28.01 16.02
CA LEU A 397 -12.05 29.07 15.02
C LEU A 397 -13.33 29.29 14.23
N TYR A 398 -14.07 28.21 13.97
CA TYR A 398 -15.33 28.25 13.25
C TYR A 398 -16.21 27.06 13.67
N ASP A 399 -17.50 27.27 13.81
CA ASP A 399 -18.49 26.22 14.08
C ASP A 399 -19.84 26.63 13.47
N GLY A 400 -20.18 26.04 12.32
CA GLY A 400 -21.38 26.42 11.58
C GLY A 400 -21.41 25.95 10.14
N SER A 401 -22.43 26.42 9.40
CA SER A 401 -22.63 26.06 8.00
C SER A 401 -21.81 26.97 7.10
N MET A 402 -20.98 26.38 6.25
CA MET A 402 -20.13 27.08 5.31
C MET A 402 -20.48 26.68 3.88
N GLN A 403 -20.44 27.65 2.95
CA GLN A 403 -20.78 27.43 1.54
C GLN A 403 -19.68 26.66 0.79
N ALA A 404 -20.00 26.12 -0.38
CA ALA A 404 -18.98 25.59 -1.29
C ALA A 404 -17.94 26.65 -1.66
N GLY A 405 -16.70 26.22 -1.91
CA GLY A 405 -15.57 27.06 -2.30
C GLY A 405 -14.42 27.06 -1.29
N GLU A 406 -13.43 27.90 -1.58
CA GLU A 406 -12.27 28.11 -0.71
C GLU A 406 -12.55 29.22 0.31
N HIS A 407 -12.23 28.93 1.57
CA HIS A 407 -12.41 29.79 2.72
C HIS A 407 -11.07 29.98 3.41
N ARG A 408 -10.83 31.18 3.93
CA ARG A 408 -9.59 31.54 4.62
C ARG A 408 -9.92 31.90 6.06
N ILE A 409 -9.59 31.01 6.98
CA ILE A 409 -9.88 31.20 8.40
C ILE A 409 -8.58 31.57 9.11
N SER A 410 -8.56 32.72 9.78
CA SER A 410 -7.36 33.20 10.46
C SER A 410 -7.31 32.68 11.90
N TRP A 411 -6.10 32.38 12.36
CA TRP A 411 -5.80 32.15 13.77
C TRP A 411 -4.66 33.07 14.21
N ASP A 412 -4.87 33.78 15.31
CA ASP A 412 -3.96 34.77 15.92
C ASP A 412 -3.11 34.18 17.06
N GLY A 413 -3.06 32.84 17.16
CA GLY A 413 -2.39 32.18 18.27
C GLY A 413 -3.15 32.28 19.60
N SER A 414 -4.41 32.74 19.64
CA SER A 414 -5.20 32.80 20.88
C SER A 414 -5.87 31.46 21.24
N VAL A 415 -6.13 31.27 22.53
CA VAL A 415 -6.92 30.16 23.08
C VAL A 415 -8.34 30.64 23.45
N ASN A 416 -9.26 29.75 23.80
CA ASN A 416 -10.65 30.11 24.14
C ASN A 416 -10.75 31.08 25.33
N THR A 417 -9.78 31.06 26.25
CA THR A 417 -9.73 32.00 27.39
C THR A 417 -9.25 33.41 27.01
N GLY A 418 -9.03 33.71 25.72
CA GLY A 418 -8.52 35.00 25.24
C GLY A 418 -7.02 35.22 25.42
N HIS A 419 -6.38 34.45 26.30
CA HIS A 419 -4.93 34.38 26.39
C HIS A 419 -4.30 33.84 25.11
N SER A 420 -3.02 34.12 24.96
CA SER A 420 -2.23 33.57 23.88
C SER A 420 -1.68 32.19 24.20
N ALA A 421 -1.61 31.35 23.17
CA ALA A 421 -0.95 30.07 23.21
C ALA A 421 0.58 30.26 23.27
N ALA A 422 1.30 29.32 23.89
CA ALA A 422 2.76 29.34 23.96
C ALA A 422 3.39 29.01 22.59
N SER A 423 4.67 29.30 22.40
CA SER A 423 5.42 28.78 21.25
C SER A 423 5.38 27.26 21.25
N GLY A 424 5.12 26.64 20.09
CA GLY A 424 4.99 25.18 20.00
C GLY A 424 4.16 24.70 18.82
N ARG A 425 4.00 23.38 18.75
CA ARG A 425 3.18 22.70 17.75
C ARG A 425 1.73 22.62 18.23
N TYR A 426 0.81 22.84 17.30
CA TYR A 426 -0.63 22.77 17.49
C TYR A 426 -1.27 21.97 16.38
N ILE A 427 -2.47 21.45 16.63
CA ILE A 427 -3.22 20.67 15.67
C ILE A 427 -4.49 21.44 15.30
N VAL A 428 -4.60 21.84 14.03
CA VAL A 428 -5.84 22.33 13.45
C VAL A 428 -6.68 21.12 13.05
N LYS A 429 -7.90 21.01 13.56
CA LYS A 429 -8.87 19.98 13.19
C LYS A 429 -10.08 20.61 12.50
N LEU A 430 -10.37 20.13 11.31
CA LEU A 430 -11.55 20.45 10.51
C LEU A 430 -12.49 19.24 10.55
N GLN A 431 -13.64 19.39 11.20
CA GLN A 431 -14.64 18.33 11.32
C GLN A 431 -15.88 18.69 10.50
N THR A 432 -16.45 17.70 9.82
CA THR A 432 -17.80 17.72 9.25
C THR A 432 -18.55 16.50 9.77
N GLY A 433 -19.88 16.49 9.70
CA GLY A 433 -20.72 15.54 10.44
C GLY A 433 -20.27 14.06 10.49
N LYS A 434 -19.56 13.55 9.48
CA LYS A 434 -19.00 12.18 9.45
C LYS A 434 -17.48 12.07 9.22
N ALA A 435 -16.75 13.17 8.99
CA ALA A 435 -15.34 13.15 8.60
C ALA A 435 -14.52 14.21 9.35
N GLY A 436 -13.24 13.95 9.59
CA GLY A 436 -12.33 14.88 10.25
C GLY A 436 -10.97 14.89 9.59
N ILE A 437 -10.49 16.07 9.19
CA ILE A 437 -9.14 16.28 8.66
C ILE A 437 -8.36 17.09 9.68
N SER A 438 -7.08 16.76 9.87
CA SER A 438 -6.22 17.53 10.77
C SER A 438 -4.89 17.88 10.14
N ARG A 439 -4.31 19.00 10.57
CA ARG A 439 -2.98 19.45 10.17
C ARG A 439 -2.25 20.07 11.34
N GLN A 440 -0.93 19.92 11.31
CA GLN A 440 -0.07 20.59 12.28
C GLN A 440 0.22 22.03 11.86
N VAL A 441 0.40 22.87 12.86
CA VAL A 441 0.74 24.28 12.73
C VAL A 441 1.75 24.64 13.82
N THR A 442 2.76 25.42 13.48
CA THR A 442 3.85 25.82 14.40
C THR A 442 3.76 27.31 14.70
N LEU A 443 3.57 27.64 15.98
CA LEU A 443 3.59 29.01 16.50
C LEU A 443 4.97 29.33 17.11
N LEU A 444 5.57 30.43 16.69
CA LEU A 444 6.81 30.99 17.23
C LEU A 444 6.57 32.38 17.82
N ARG A 445 6.62 32.50 19.14
CA ARG A 445 6.63 33.78 19.84
C ARG A 445 8.00 34.19 20.34
#